data_AF-A0A842MN63-F1
#
_entry.id   AF-A0A842MN63-F1
#
_cell.length_a   1.000
_cell.length_b   1.000
_cell.length_c   1.000
_cell.angle_alpha   90.00
_cell.angle_beta   90.00
_cell.angle_gamma   90.00
#
_symmetry.space_group_name_H-M   'P 1'
#
loop_
_entity.id
_entity.type
_entity.pdbx_description
1 polymer ?
#
loop_
_entity_poly.entity_id
_entity_poly.type
_entity_poly.pdbx_seq_one_letter_code
_entity_poly.pdbx_strand_id
1 'polypeptide(L)'
;MLSWIEKGYIMPWRMFKNVVRTMPALLITMAKHPRLVIQQHKGEKVTWFKNKPSYEIPEYREGMKFCNSNERYLRPTHFCNSRAKEIIAMANNLGAFQKDDWEYAESVFNFVKRNIKLSFVPMTDVVETLKNGCGTCVHQLSLFAALCRAGGLKARYHLYTLALIEPMYKAMVEVSPIVKGWYDAFGTFMLHGTAQVMIDGKWVVADPTFTPEDEAAMGIPLARLGDEPTGIWNYPVKDTEVYLEGLPYGVGIGWDFFVKILGPKEAQKVNESLERERRRGEKILKEMGEENYDRMIREKYKAKIPKITLEKCPNIVFK
;
A
#
# COMPACT_ATOMS: atom_id res chain seq x y z
N MET A 1 15.00 -14.88 19.17
CA MET A 1 14.06 -13.82 19.55
C MET A 1 14.54 -12.44 19.11
N LEU A 2 15.77 -12.01 19.43
CA LEU A 2 16.36 -10.75 18.94
C LEU A 2 16.31 -10.57 17.41
N SER A 3 16.73 -11.59 16.65
CA SER A 3 16.69 -11.55 15.17
C SER A 3 15.27 -11.44 14.57
N TRP A 4 14.24 -11.88 15.30
CA TRP A 4 12.84 -11.78 14.86
C TRP A 4 12.29 -10.37 15.10
N ILE A 5 12.68 -9.76 16.23
CA ILE A 5 12.34 -8.38 16.56
C ILE A 5 13.00 -7.44 15.54
N GLU A 6 14.29 -7.64 15.24
CA GLU A 6 15.00 -6.83 14.25
C GLU A 6 14.36 -6.88 12.86
N LYS A 7 13.98 -8.09 12.41
CA LYS A 7 13.31 -8.32 11.13
C LYS A 7 11.86 -7.82 11.11
N GLY A 8 11.32 -7.32 12.22
CA GLY A 8 9.97 -6.77 12.31
C GLY A 8 8.85 -7.83 12.38
N TYR A 9 9.18 -9.09 12.70
CA TYR A 9 8.21 -10.19 12.67
C TYR A 9 7.23 -10.18 13.84
N ILE A 10 7.57 -9.45 14.90
CA ILE A 10 6.73 -9.23 16.07
C ILE A 10 6.15 -7.82 15.96
N MET A 11 4.83 -7.72 16.14
CA MET A 11 4.12 -6.45 16.11
C MET A 11 4.67 -5.53 17.22
N PRO A 12 5.08 -4.29 16.89
CA PRO A 12 5.54 -3.35 17.90
C PRO A 12 4.43 -3.02 18.91
N TRP A 13 4.82 -2.80 20.17
CA TRP A 13 3.87 -2.55 21.26
C TRP A 13 2.92 -1.37 21.01
N ARG A 14 3.40 -0.31 20.34
CA ARG A 14 2.58 0.85 19.95
C ARG A 14 1.47 0.45 18.98
N MET A 15 1.82 -0.30 17.94
CA MET A 15 0.88 -0.84 16.96
C MET A 15 -0.11 -1.81 17.61
N PHE A 16 0.37 -2.70 18.48
CA PHE A 16 -0.48 -3.64 19.22
C PHE A 16 -1.51 -2.93 20.10
N LYS A 17 -1.11 -1.91 20.86
CA LYS A 17 -2.02 -1.11 21.69
C LYS A 17 -3.15 -0.48 20.87
N ASN A 18 -2.86 0.00 19.66
CA ASN A 18 -3.87 0.58 18.78
C ASN A 18 -4.85 -0.50 18.30
N VAL A 19 -4.35 -1.66 17.86
CA VAL A 19 -5.20 -2.79 17.45
C VAL A 19 -6.11 -3.25 18.60
N VAL A 20 -5.57 -3.46 19.80
CA VAL A 20 -6.36 -3.92 20.96
C VAL A 20 -7.45 -2.91 21.34
N ARG A 21 -7.18 -1.61 21.24
CA ARG A 21 -8.18 -0.56 21.50
C ARG A 21 -9.34 -0.60 20.51
N THR A 22 -9.08 -0.99 19.27
CA THR A 22 -10.11 -1.07 18.22
C THR A 22 -10.89 -2.39 18.22
N MET A 23 -10.34 -3.48 18.76
CA MET A 23 -10.99 -4.81 18.73
C MET A 23 -12.40 -4.89 19.36
N PRO A 24 -12.70 -4.29 20.53
CA PRO A 24 -14.01 -4.45 21.16
C PRO A 24 -15.16 -3.84 20.35
N ALA A 25 -14.97 -2.64 19.81
CA ALA A 25 -15.97 -2.00 18.97
C ALA A 25 -16.19 -2.77 17.65
N LEU A 26 -15.15 -3.46 17.13
CA LEU A 26 -15.26 -4.33 15.97
C LEU A 26 -16.18 -5.51 16.23
N LEU A 27 -15.95 -6.19 17.36
CA LEU A 27 -16.76 -7.33 17.78
C LEU A 27 -18.22 -6.91 18.03
N ILE A 28 -18.46 -5.72 18.61
CA ILE A 28 -19.81 -5.19 18.85
C ILE A 28 -20.54 -4.89 17.54
N THR A 29 -19.88 -4.21 16.58
CA THR A 29 -20.48 -3.89 15.27
C THR A 29 -20.81 -5.17 14.49
N MET A 30 -19.92 -6.17 14.53
CA MET A 30 -20.17 -7.47 13.92
C MET A 30 -21.33 -8.22 14.59
N ALA A 31 -21.41 -8.22 15.93
CA ALA A 31 -22.48 -8.85 16.68
C ALA A 31 -23.85 -8.19 16.42
N LYS A 32 -23.89 -6.88 16.15
CA LYS A 32 -25.11 -6.15 15.76
C LYS A 32 -25.57 -6.46 14.34
N HIS A 33 -24.69 -6.98 13.48
CA HIS A 33 -24.99 -7.22 12.07
C HIS A 33 -24.61 -8.63 11.58
N PRO A 34 -25.08 -9.72 12.24
CA PRO A 34 -24.65 -11.08 11.92
C PRO A 34 -25.11 -11.54 10.52
N ARG A 35 -26.25 -11.02 10.05
CA ARG A 35 -26.74 -11.28 8.69
C ARG A 35 -25.80 -10.75 7.62
N LEU A 36 -25.07 -9.66 7.88
CA LEU A 36 -24.15 -9.07 6.91
C LEU A 36 -22.97 -9.99 6.66
N VAL A 37 -22.39 -10.60 7.71
CA VAL A 37 -21.31 -11.58 7.58
C VAL A 37 -21.77 -12.83 6.84
N ILE A 38 -22.97 -13.35 7.16
CA ILE A 38 -23.53 -14.53 6.48
C ILE A 38 -23.76 -14.26 4.99
N GLN A 39 -24.21 -13.06 4.61
CA GLN A 39 -24.46 -12.70 3.21
C GLN A 39 -23.19 -12.59 2.37
N GLN A 40 -22.02 -12.38 2.98
CA GLN A 40 -20.74 -12.36 2.28
C GLN A 40 -20.40 -13.70 1.63
N HIS A 41 -20.88 -14.81 2.20
CA HIS A 41 -20.55 -16.18 1.77
C HIS A 41 -21.65 -16.88 0.98
N LYS A 42 -22.79 -16.22 0.76
CA LYS A 42 -23.88 -16.77 -0.07
C LYS A 42 -23.66 -16.49 -1.55
N GLY A 43 -24.01 -17.40 -2.45
CA GLY A 43 -23.91 -17.17 -3.89
C GLY A 43 -22.49 -17.38 -4.44
N GLU A 44 -22.14 -16.68 -5.53
CA GLU A 44 -20.84 -16.85 -6.19
C GLU A 44 -19.67 -16.42 -5.31
N LYS A 45 -18.57 -17.18 -5.41
CA LYS A 45 -17.32 -16.89 -4.72
C LYS A 45 -16.61 -15.72 -5.38
N VAL A 46 -15.95 -14.90 -4.56
CA VAL A 46 -15.16 -13.77 -5.03
C VAL A 46 -13.90 -14.25 -5.73
N THR A 47 -13.68 -13.74 -6.94
CA THR A 47 -12.44 -13.92 -7.70
C THR A 47 -11.54 -12.71 -7.49
N TRP A 48 -10.38 -12.93 -6.87
CA TRP A 48 -9.46 -11.85 -6.45
C TRP A 48 -8.57 -11.32 -7.57
N PHE A 49 -8.11 -12.20 -8.46
CA PHE A 49 -7.17 -11.87 -9.53
C PHE A 49 -7.86 -12.11 -10.87
N LYS A 50 -8.38 -11.04 -11.47
CA LYS A 50 -9.20 -11.14 -12.70
C LYS A 50 -8.41 -10.90 -13.99
N ASN A 51 -7.33 -10.11 -13.92
CA ASN A 51 -6.64 -9.62 -15.11
C ASN A 51 -5.16 -9.97 -15.08
N LYS A 52 -4.62 -10.36 -16.23
CA LYS A 52 -3.17 -10.49 -16.43
C LYS A 52 -2.53 -9.08 -16.36
N PRO A 53 -1.36 -8.92 -15.73
CA PRO A 53 -0.61 -7.67 -15.78
C PRO A 53 -0.29 -7.25 -17.23
N SER A 54 -0.12 -5.94 -17.43
CA SER A 54 0.27 -5.33 -18.71
C SER A 54 1.75 -5.51 -19.06
N TYR A 55 2.55 -6.03 -18.14
CA TYR A 55 3.98 -6.25 -18.29
C TYR A 55 4.29 -7.75 -18.30
N GLU A 56 5.47 -8.06 -18.81
CA GLU A 56 6.05 -9.39 -18.75
C GLU A 56 7.11 -9.44 -17.64
N ILE A 57 7.18 -10.59 -16.97
CA ILE A 57 8.24 -10.83 -15.98
C ILE A 57 9.45 -11.38 -16.75
N PRO A 58 10.61 -10.71 -16.71
CA PRO A 58 11.80 -11.21 -17.38
C PRO A 58 12.20 -12.58 -16.85
N GLU A 59 12.70 -13.43 -17.74
CA GLU A 59 13.24 -14.73 -17.34
C GLU A 59 14.54 -14.55 -16.55
N TYR A 60 14.66 -15.27 -15.44
CA TYR A 60 15.90 -15.33 -14.67
C TYR A 60 16.97 -16.10 -15.43
N ARG A 61 18.17 -15.51 -15.56
CA ARG A 61 19.34 -16.15 -16.14
C ARG A 61 20.41 -16.36 -15.06
N GLU A 62 21.08 -17.50 -15.11
CA GLU A 62 22.20 -17.77 -14.23
C GLU A 62 23.29 -16.69 -14.40
N GLY A 63 23.83 -16.20 -13.28
CA GLY A 63 24.81 -15.11 -13.27
C GLY A 63 24.22 -13.69 -13.21
N MET A 64 22.89 -13.51 -13.23
CA MET A 64 22.29 -12.21 -12.93
C MET A 64 22.73 -11.71 -11.55
N LYS A 65 23.22 -10.47 -11.50
CA LYS A 65 23.70 -9.87 -10.25
C LYS A 65 22.53 -9.60 -9.32
N PHE A 66 22.73 -9.85 -8.02
CA PHE A 66 21.80 -9.47 -6.98
C PHE A 66 22.53 -9.30 -5.64
N CYS A 67 21.94 -8.53 -4.73
CA CYS A 67 22.44 -8.36 -3.39
C CYS A 67 22.11 -9.59 -2.53
N ASN A 68 23.14 -10.35 -2.15
CA ASN A 68 23.02 -11.48 -1.21
C ASN A 68 23.38 -11.10 0.24
N SER A 69 23.34 -9.81 0.59
CA SER A 69 23.70 -9.34 1.94
C SER A 69 22.67 -9.77 2.98
N ASN A 70 23.14 -10.12 4.18
CA ASN A 70 22.32 -10.34 5.37
C ASN A 70 22.23 -9.10 6.28
N GLU A 71 22.76 -7.97 5.81
CA GLU A 71 22.66 -6.69 6.50
C GLU A 71 21.20 -6.24 6.63
N ARG A 72 20.91 -5.54 7.72
CA ARG A 72 19.60 -4.94 7.97
C ARG A 72 19.19 -4.05 6.80
N TYR A 73 17.93 -4.19 6.37
CA TYR A 73 17.33 -3.48 5.22
C TYR A 73 17.82 -3.90 3.84
N LEU A 74 18.75 -4.86 3.72
CA LEU A 74 19.14 -5.49 2.45
C LEU A 74 18.63 -6.93 2.33
N ARG A 75 18.50 -7.63 3.46
CA ARG A 75 18.06 -9.02 3.47
C ARG A 75 16.57 -9.21 3.15
N PRO A 76 16.18 -10.41 2.67
CA PRO A 76 14.79 -10.83 2.60
C PRO A 76 14.11 -10.82 3.97
N THR A 77 12.82 -10.48 3.98
CA THR A 77 11.95 -10.55 5.15
C THR A 77 10.61 -11.18 4.80
N HIS A 78 9.77 -11.44 5.81
CA HIS A 78 8.40 -11.90 5.62
C HIS A 78 7.63 -10.99 4.64
N PHE A 79 6.94 -11.60 3.67
CA PHE A 79 6.30 -10.96 2.52
C PHE A 79 7.20 -10.07 1.64
N CYS A 80 8.53 -10.12 1.76
CA CYS A 80 9.47 -9.32 0.97
C CYS A 80 10.73 -10.15 0.65
N ASN A 81 10.59 -11.07 -0.30
CA ASN A 81 11.69 -11.93 -0.73
C ASN A 81 12.48 -11.30 -1.90
N SER A 82 13.52 -10.53 -1.58
CA SER A 82 14.40 -9.90 -2.58
C SER A 82 15.29 -10.88 -3.38
N ARG A 83 15.35 -12.15 -2.98
CA ARG A 83 16.21 -13.17 -3.62
C ARG A 83 15.43 -14.16 -4.48
N ALA A 84 14.13 -13.95 -4.67
CA ALA A 84 13.35 -14.75 -5.62
C ALA A 84 13.81 -14.49 -7.05
N LYS A 85 13.81 -15.52 -7.90
CA LYS A 85 14.30 -15.46 -9.29
C LYS A 85 13.58 -14.38 -10.10
N GLU A 86 12.27 -14.31 -9.98
CA GLU A 86 11.43 -13.31 -10.65
C GLU A 86 11.75 -11.88 -10.20
N ILE A 87 12.06 -11.69 -8.92
CA ILE A 87 12.43 -10.38 -8.36
C ILE A 87 13.82 -9.97 -8.83
N ILE A 88 14.79 -10.90 -8.84
CA ILE A 88 16.14 -10.63 -9.35
C ILE A 88 16.09 -10.27 -10.83
N ALA A 89 15.34 -11.03 -11.63
CA ALA A 89 15.20 -10.78 -13.06
C ALA A 89 14.54 -9.43 -13.34
N MET A 90 13.46 -9.11 -12.62
CA MET A 90 12.80 -7.81 -12.72
C MET A 90 13.72 -6.67 -12.26
N ALA A 91 14.46 -6.83 -11.16
CA ALA A 91 15.41 -5.82 -10.68
C ALA A 91 16.51 -5.51 -11.72
N ASN A 92 17.08 -6.54 -12.35
CA ASN A 92 18.08 -6.36 -13.42
C ASN A 92 17.47 -5.66 -14.64
N ASN A 93 16.24 -6.03 -15.04
CA ASN A 93 15.52 -5.37 -16.13
C ASN A 93 15.24 -3.88 -15.85
N LEU A 94 15.04 -3.52 -14.59
CA LEU A 94 14.84 -2.13 -14.16
C LEU A 94 16.16 -1.35 -14.01
N GLY A 95 17.32 -2.00 -14.21
CA GLY A 95 18.63 -1.35 -14.22
C GLY A 95 19.48 -1.58 -12.97
N ALA A 96 19.16 -2.57 -12.13
CA ALA A 96 20.00 -2.92 -10.99
C ALA A 96 21.46 -3.18 -11.43
N PHE A 97 22.42 -2.58 -10.72
CA PHE A 97 23.87 -2.67 -11.01
C PHE A 97 24.29 -2.13 -12.39
N GLN A 98 23.43 -1.35 -13.06
CA GLN A 98 23.70 -0.69 -14.35
C GLN A 98 23.48 0.82 -14.26
N LYS A 99 22.43 1.24 -13.55
CA LYS A 99 22.11 2.63 -13.24
C LYS A 99 22.69 3.04 -11.90
N ASP A 100 22.80 4.35 -11.66
CA ASP A 100 23.06 4.86 -10.31
C ASP A 100 21.88 4.62 -9.37
N ASP A 101 22.12 4.80 -8.07
CA ASP A 101 21.16 4.50 -7.00
C ASP A 101 19.84 5.27 -7.16
N TRP A 102 19.88 6.53 -7.59
CA TRP A 102 18.69 7.35 -7.78
C TRP A 102 17.89 6.90 -9.01
N GLU A 103 18.55 6.81 -10.16
CA GLU A 103 17.92 6.38 -11.41
C GLU A 103 17.32 4.98 -11.29
N TYR A 104 18.00 4.07 -10.59
CA TYR A 104 17.49 2.73 -10.32
C TYR A 104 16.27 2.76 -9.40
N ALA A 105 16.34 3.48 -8.27
CA ALA A 105 15.21 3.60 -7.35
C ALA A 105 13.99 4.24 -8.01
N GLU A 106 14.20 5.26 -8.86
CA GLU A 106 13.14 5.91 -9.63
C GLU A 106 12.52 4.94 -10.67
N SER A 107 13.34 4.12 -11.33
CA SER A 107 12.86 3.07 -12.24
C SER A 107 11.97 2.05 -11.51
N VAL A 108 12.39 1.62 -10.31
CA VAL A 108 11.59 0.72 -9.45
C VAL A 108 10.30 1.39 -8.99
N PHE A 109 10.36 2.64 -8.53
CA PHE A 109 9.20 3.41 -8.10
C PHE A 109 8.17 3.51 -9.23
N ASN A 110 8.61 3.96 -10.42
CA ASN A 110 7.74 4.14 -11.58
C ASN A 110 7.16 2.80 -12.06
N PHE A 111 7.95 1.73 -12.05
CA PHE A 111 7.46 0.40 -12.39
C PHE A 111 6.32 -0.03 -11.45
N VAL A 112 6.55 0.00 -10.12
CA VAL A 112 5.52 -0.44 -9.15
C VAL A 112 4.28 0.44 -9.25
N LYS A 113 4.47 1.77 -9.27
CA LYS A 113 3.39 2.75 -9.34
C LYS A 113 2.50 2.59 -10.57
N ARG A 114 3.10 2.36 -11.75
CA ARG A 114 2.34 2.30 -13.01
C ARG A 114 1.76 0.93 -13.31
N ASN A 115 2.34 -0.13 -12.76
CA ASN A 115 2.00 -1.50 -13.17
C ASN A 115 1.31 -2.33 -12.10
N ILE A 116 1.36 -1.94 -10.82
CA ILE A 116 0.73 -2.66 -9.73
C ILE A 116 -0.47 -1.87 -9.25
N LYS A 117 -1.67 -2.36 -9.54
CA LYS A 117 -2.92 -1.67 -9.20
C LYS A 117 -3.31 -1.90 -7.75
N LEU A 118 -3.79 -0.86 -7.07
CA LEU A 118 -4.35 -1.01 -5.74
C LEU A 118 -5.62 -1.89 -5.80
N SER A 119 -5.62 -2.96 -5.01
CA SER A 119 -6.72 -3.91 -4.88
C SER A 119 -6.71 -4.57 -3.50
N PHE A 120 -7.90 -4.73 -2.92
CA PHE A 120 -8.12 -5.37 -1.64
C PHE A 120 -8.23 -6.87 -1.90
N VAL A 121 -7.10 -7.55 -1.78
CA VAL A 121 -6.92 -8.99 -2.02
C VAL A 121 -6.22 -9.62 -0.82
N PRO A 122 -6.33 -10.93 -0.59
CA PRO A 122 -5.56 -11.62 0.45
C PRO A 122 -4.06 -11.32 0.40
N MET A 123 -3.39 -11.33 1.55
CA MET A 123 -1.94 -11.15 1.63
C MET A 123 -1.21 -12.30 0.96
N THR A 124 -0.28 -11.96 0.07
CA THR A 124 0.58 -12.86 -0.68
C THR A 124 2.02 -12.37 -0.65
N ASP A 125 2.95 -13.15 -1.18
CA ASP A 125 4.35 -12.70 -1.29
C ASP A 125 4.57 -11.74 -2.49
N VAL A 126 5.79 -11.22 -2.60
CA VAL A 126 6.17 -10.28 -3.68
C VAL A 126 6.19 -10.91 -5.06
N VAL A 127 6.43 -12.22 -5.18
CA VAL A 127 6.43 -12.90 -6.49
C VAL A 127 5.00 -13.01 -6.99
N GLU A 128 4.08 -13.39 -6.12
CA GLU A 128 2.66 -13.47 -6.44
C GLU A 128 2.08 -12.08 -6.72
N THR A 129 2.50 -11.05 -5.98
CA THR A 129 2.16 -9.64 -6.29
C THR A 129 2.60 -9.26 -7.70
N LEU A 130 3.85 -9.60 -8.07
CA LEU A 130 4.40 -9.34 -9.39
C LEU A 130 3.69 -10.15 -10.50
N LYS A 131 3.21 -11.36 -10.21
CA LYS A 131 2.45 -12.17 -11.18
C LYS A 131 1.03 -11.63 -11.38
N ASN A 132 0.42 -11.13 -10.32
CA ASN A 132 -0.96 -10.64 -10.34
C ASN A 132 -1.11 -9.20 -10.84
N GLY A 133 -0.06 -8.37 -10.74
CA GLY A 133 -0.14 -6.97 -11.15
C GLY A 133 -1.09 -6.12 -10.30
N CYS A 134 -1.47 -6.60 -9.13
CA CYS A 134 -2.31 -5.88 -8.18
C CYS A 134 -2.06 -6.35 -6.76
N GLY A 135 -2.45 -5.52 -5.80
CA GLY A 135 -2.33 -5.82 -4.39
C GLY A 135 -2.73 -4.64 -3.53
N THR A 136 -2.72 -4.82 -2.22
CA THR A 136 -2.89 -3.72 -1.26
C THR A 136 -1.66 -2.80 -1.27
N CYS A 137 -1.75 -1.65 -0.61
CA CYS A 137 -0.58 -0.77 -0.41
C CYS A 137 0.62 -1.55 0.14
N VAL A 138 0.40 -2.42 1.13
CA VAL A 138 1.44 -3.26 1.74
C VAL A 138 2.12 -4.20 0.75
N HIS A 139 1.40 -4.74 -0.25
CA HIS A 139 2.00 -5.54 -1.32
C HIS A 139 2.91 -4.68 -2.20
N GLN A 140 2.44 -3.50 -2.60
CA GLN A 140 3.21 -2.55 -3.42
C GLN A 140 4.48 -2.09 -2.70
N LEU A 141 4.39 -1.73 -1.41
CA LEU A 141 5.54 -1.36 -0.58
C LEU A 141 6.54 -2.52 -0.48
N SER A 142 6.05 -3.74 -0.31
CA SER A 142 6.89 -4.94 -0.21
C SER A 142 7.58 -5.25 -1.53
N LEU A 143 6.90 -5.10 -2.66
CA LEU A 143 7.48 -5.31 -3.98
C LEU A 143 8.53 -4.24 -4.29
N PHE A 144 8.24 -2.96 -4.01
CA PHE A 144 9.22 -1.88 -4.11
C PHE A 144 10.47 -2.17 -3.27
N ALA A 145 10.29 -2.52 -1.99
CA ALA A 145 11.40 -2.83 -1.09
C ALA A 145 12.19 -4.06 -1.57
N ALA A 146 11.52 -5.12 -2.03
CA ALA A 146 12.17 -6.32 -2.54
C ALA A 146 13.02 -6.04 -3.79
N LEU A 147 12.50 -5.24 -4.74
CA LEU A 147 13.24 -4.83 -5.93
C LEU A 147 14.46 -3.98 -5.55
N CYS A 148 14.29 -2.91 -4.76
CA CYS A 148 15.40 -2.08 -4.28
C CYS A 148 16.49 -2.92 -3.59
N ARG A 149 16.08 -3.82 -2.68
CA ARG A 149 17.00 -4.71 -1.97
C ARG A 149 17.75 -5.65 -2.91
N ALA A 150 17.08 -6.19 -3.92
CA ALA A 150 17.72 -7.06 -4.92
C ALA A 150 18.84 -6.32 -5.67
N GLY A 151 18.65 -5.02 -5.95
CA GLY A 151 19.66 -4.15 -6.57
C GLY A 151 20.70 -3.56 -5.60
N GLY A 152 20.67 -3.90 -4.31
CA GLY A 152 21.67 -3.45 -3.33
C GLY A 152 21.30 -2.18 -2.56
N LEU A 153 20.09 -1.63 -2.75
CA LEU A 153 19.62 -0.47 -2.00
C LEU A 153 18.91 -0.89 -0.71
N LYS A 154 19.27 -0.26 0.42
CA LYS A 154 18.58 -0.47 1.69
C LYS A 154 17.15 0.06 1.57
N ALA A 155 16.16 -0.78 1.86
CA ALA A 155 14.76 -0.37 1.85
C ALA A 155 14.02 -0.82 3.10
N ARG A 156 13.09 0.01 3.59
CA ARG A 156 12.28 -0.25 4.80
C ARG A 156 10.85 0.23 4.64
N TYR A 157 9.97 -0.22 5.51
CA TYR A 157 8.59 0.26 5.61
C TYR A 157 8.51 1.41 6.61
N HIS A 158 7.64 2.37 6.34
CA HIS A 158 7.19 3.41 7.25
C HIS A 158 5.67 3.35 7.30
N LEU A 159 5.14 2.70 8.33
CA LEU A 159 3.70 2.51 8.49
C LEU A 159 3.14 3.49 9.51
N TYR A 160 1.93 3.97 9.26
CA TYR A 160 1.21 4.89 10.13
C TYR A 160 -0.29 4.78 9.92
N THR A 161 -1.02 5.34 10.88
CA THR A 161 -2.46 5.45 10.80
C THR A 161 -2.86 6.66 9.96
N LEU A 162 -3.74 6.47 8.97
CA LEU A 162 -4.24 7.54 8.12
C LEU A 162 -5.49 8.23 8.68
N ALA A 163 -5.51 9.55 8.56
CA ALA A 163 -6.72 10.31 8.32
C ALA A 163 -6.95 10.43 6.80
N LEU A 164 -7.97 9.76 6.23
CA LEU A 164 -8.26 9.83 4.79
C LEU A 164 -8.81 11.19 4.38
N ILE A 165 -8.43 11.65 3.18
CA ILE A 165 -9.08 12.78 2.50
C ILE A 165 -10.47 12.41 1.97
N GLU A 166 -11.34 13.41 1.79
CA GLU A 166 -12.74 13.20 1.41
C GLU A 166 -12.94 12.37 0.12
N PRO A 167 -12.14 12.55 -0.96
CA PRO A 167 -12.24 11.69 -2.14
C PRO A 167 -11.94 10.22 -1.84
N MET A 168 -10.91 9.93 -1.04
CA MET A 168 -10.56 8.56 -0.65
C MET A 168 -11.62 7.93 0.25
N TYR A 169 -12.17 8.72 1.20
CA TYR A 169 -13.28 8.28 2.04
C TYR A 169 -14.50 7.90 1.18
N LYS A 170 -14.86 8.72 0.18
CA LYS A 170 -15.93 8.38 -0.76
C LYS A 170 -15.64 7.09 -1.55
N ALA A 171 -14.44 6.97 -2.11
CA ALA A 171 -14.09 5.86 -3.00
C ALA A 171 -13.90 4.52 -2.28
N MET A 172 -13.41 4.52 -1.04
CA MET A 172 -13.03 3.32 -0.30
C MET A 172 -13.94 3.01 0.89
N VAL A 173 -14.57 4.02 1.49
CA VAL A 173 -15.27 3.87 2.77
C VAL A 173 -16.78 3.98 2.64
N GLU A 174 -17.28 5.00 1.94
CA GLU A 174 -18.74 5.20 1.78
C GLU A 174 -19.42 4.18 0.88
N VAL A 175 -18.64 3.39 0.12
CA VAL A 175 -19.14 2.36 -0.79
C VAL A 175 -19.88 1.23 -0.10
N SER A 176 -19.74 1.10 1.22
CA SER A 176 -20.42 0.09 2.01
C SER A 176 -20.77 0.61 3.40
N PRO A 177 -22.04 0.49 3.86
CA PRO A 177 -22.41 0.80 5.23
C PRO A 177 -21.60 0.04 6.29
N ILE A 178 -21.08 -1.15 5.94
CA ILE A 178 -20.21 -1.95 6.81
C ILE A 178 -18.83 -1.31 6.89
N VAL A 179 -18.21 -1.04 5.74
CA VAL A 179 -16.88 -0.41 5.67
C VAL A 179 -16.91 0.99 6.30
N LYS A 180 -17.98 1.74 6.05
CA LYS A 180 -18.26 3.03 6.68
C LYS A 180 -18.44 2.90 8.18
N GLY A 181 -19.32 2.00 8.64
CA GLY A 181 -19.52 1.76 10.07
C GLY A 181 -18.23 1.33 10.79
N TRP A 182 -17.33 0.64 10.09
CA TRP A 182 -16.02 0.29 10.60
C TRP A 182 -15.07 1.47 10.65
N TYR A 183 -14.88 2.18 9.53
CA TYR A 183 -14.05 3.38 9.51
C TYR A 183 -14.51 4.40 10.56
N ASP A 184 -15.82 4.64 10.64
CA ASP A 184 -16.44 5.60 11.57
C ASP A 184 -16.30 5.14 13.04
N ALA A 185 -16.33 3.82 13.32
CA ALA A 185 -16.13 3.27 14.66
C ALA A 185 -14.67 3.28 15.13
N PHE A 186 -13.70 3.16 14.22
CA PHE A 186 -12.28 3.02 14.55
C PHE A 186 -11.44 4.27 14.28
N GLY A 187 -11.95 5.23 13.52
CA GLY A 187 -11.21 6.41 13.03
C GLY A 187 -10.08 6.08 12.07
N THR A 188 -9.84 4.79 11.83
CA THR A 188 -8.67 4.26 11.13
C THR A 188 -9.10 2.96 10.47
N PHE A 189 -9.17 2.92 9.15
CA PHE A 189 -9.56 1.69 8.46
C PHE A 189 -8.36 0.93 7.89
N MET A 190 -7.21 1.59 7.72
CA MET A 190 -6.02 0.96 7.18
C MET A 190 -4.79 1.57 7.82
N LEU A 191 -3.90 0.70 8.31
CA LEU A 191 -2.48 1.01 8.30
C LEU A 191 -2.13 1.31 6.85
N HIS A 192 -1.79 2.55 6.57
CA HIS A 192 -1.10 2.89 5.34
C HIS A 192 0.38 2.93 5.63
N GLY A 193 1.16 2.98 4.58
CA GLY A 193 2.54 3.32 4.75
C GLY A 193 3.17 3.77 3.45
N THR A 194 4.38 4.23 3.60
CA THR A 194 5.32 4.41 2.52
C THR A 194 6.43 3.37 2.65
N ALA A 195 7.15 3.17 1.56
CA ALA A 195 8.47 2.60 1.63
C ALA A 195 9.48 3.74 1.74
N GLN A 196 10.67 3.43 2.26
CA GLN A 196 11.81 4.32 2.20
C GLN A 196 13.00 3.56 1.65
N VAL A 197 13.75 4.21 0.77
CA VAL A 197 14.99 3.69 0.18
C VAL A 197 16.16 4.60 0.59
N MET A 198 17.30 4.02 0.92
CA MET A 198 18.50 4.77 1.25
C MET A 198 19.26 5.13 -0.04
N ILE A 199 19.43 6.43 -0.30
CA ILE A 199 20.22 6.96 -1.41
C ILE A 199 21.13 8.05 -0.83
N ASP A 200 22.44 8.00 -1.12
CA ASP A 200 23.43 8.94 -0.61
C ASP A 200 23.37 9.17 0.91
N GLY A 201 23.13 8.10 1.67
CA GLY A 201 23.03 8.15 3.14
C GLY A 201 21.75 8.78 3.68
N LYS A 202 20.76 9.08 2.84
CA LYS A 202 19.46 9.64 3.23
C LYS A 202 18.32 8.68 2.91
N TRP A 203 17.34 8.60 3.80
CA TRP A 203 16.09 7.88 3.56
C TRP A 203 15.18 8.73 2.68
N VAL A 204 14.97 8.29 1.45
CA VAL A 204 14.07 8.89 0.46
C VAL A 204 12.72 8.15 0.50
N VAL A 205 11.63 8.90 0.58
CA VAL A 205 10.27 8.34 0.66
C VAL A 205 9.81 7.86 -0.71
N ALA A 206 9.11 6.73 -0.73
CA ALA A 206 8.49 6.16 -1.92
C ALA A 206 7.07 5.70 -1.57
N ASP A 207 6.06 6.35 -2.14
CA ASP A 207 4.67 5.89 -2.07
C ASP A 207 4.14 5.53 -3.46
N PRO A 208 4.36 4.28 -3.93
CA PRO A 208 3.89 3.83 -5.24
C PRO A 208 2.44 3.31 -5.20
N THR A 209 1.65 3.64 -4.17
CA THR A 209 0.35 3.01 -3.92
C THR A 209 -0.69 3.32 -5.01
N PHE A 210 -0.74 4.58 -5.45
CA PHE A 210 -1.72 5.04 -6.43
C PHE A 210 -1.08 5.18 -7.81
N THR A 211 -1.75 4.62 -8.82
CA THR A 211 -1.35 4.86 -10.21
C THR A 211 -1.61 6.33 -10.57
N PRO A 212 -0.98 6.86 -11.63
CA PRO A 212 -1.28 8.22 -12.08
C PRO A 212 -2.77 8.47 -12.31
N GLU A 213 -3.50 7.48 -12.81
CA GLU A 213 -4.94 7.56 -13.00
C GLU A 213 -5.71 7.60 -11.67
N ASP A 214 -5.30 6.81 -10.67
CA ASP A 214 -5.90 6.87 -9.33
C ASP A 214 -5.73 8.27 -8.73
N GLU A 215 -4.53 8.85 -8.82
CA GLU A 215 -4.22 10.21 -8.36
C GLU A 215 -5.00 11.27 -9.15
N ALA A 216 -5.10 11.10 -10.47
CA ALA A 216 -5.84 12.00 -11.34
C ALA A 216 -7.32 12.05 -10.97
N ALA A 217 -7.92 10.89 -10.72
CA ALA A 217 -9.31 10.76 -10.28
C ALA A 217 -9.55 11.42 -8.92
N MET A 218 -8.55 11.36 -8.02
CA MET A 218 -8.59 12.02 -6.72
C MET A 218 -8.36 13.54 -6.79
N GLY A 219 -7.83 14.06 -7.90
CA GLY A 219 -7.53 15.48 -8.04
C GLY A 219 -6.27 15.91 -7.30
N ILE A 220 -5.31 15.00 -7.12
CA ILE A 220 -4.05 15.24 -6.37
C ILE A 220 -2.83 15.21 -7.32
N PRO A 221 -1.70 15.81 -6.93
CA PRO A 221 -0.46 15.72 -7.68
C PRO A 221 -0.04 14.27 -7.95
N LEU A 222 0.63 14.04 -9.08
CA LEU A 222 1.15 12.72 -9.42
C LEU A 222 2.42 12.47 -8.61
N ALA A 223 2.37 11.58 -7.59
CA ALA A 223 3.49 11.36 -6.68
C ALA A 223 4.79 10.97 -7.41
N ARG A 224 5.91 11.51 -6.94
CA ARG A 224 7.27 11.23 -7.42
C ARG A 224 8.08 10.57 -6.30
N LEU A 225 9.17 9.89 -6.67
CA LEU A 225 10.13 9.43 -5.68
C LEU A 225 10.65 10.64 -4.89
N GLY A 226 10.63 10.54 -3.56
CA GLY A 226 11.01 11.61 -2.65
C GLY A 226 9.88 12.58 -2.27
N ASP A 227 8.70 12.50 -2.90
CA ASP A 227 7.54 13.26 -2.43
C ASP A 227 7.10 12.68 -1.07
N GLU A 228 7.05 13.55 -0.05
CA GLU A 228 6.47 13.22 1.24
C GLU A 228 4.93 13.29 1.11
N PRO A 229 4.19 12.17 1.26
CA PRO A 229 2.73 12.20 1.07
C PRO A 229 2.02 12.99 2.18
N THR A 230 2.71 13.22 3.30
CA THR A 230 2.27 14.08 4.40
C THR A 230 2.09 15.51 3.90
N GLY A 231 0.86 16.02 3.95
CA GLY A 231 0.56 17.36 3.43
C GLY A 231 0.44 17.42 1.89
N ILE A 232 0.37 16.28 1.20
CA ILE A 232 -0.11 16.17 -0.18
C ILE A 232 -1.45 15.45 -0.22
N TRP A 233 -1.62 14.33 0.48
CA TRP A 233 -2.93 13.66 0.50
C TRP A 233 -3.18 12.86 1.78
N ASN A 234 -2.20 12.79 2.68
CA ASN A 234 -2.42 12.24 4.00
C ASN A 234 -1.83 13.10 5.12
N TYR A 235 -2.28 12.78 6.34
CA TYR A 235 -1.73 13.29 7.57
C TYR A 235 -1.52 12.09 8.49
N PRO A 236 -0.28 11.72 8.81
CA PRO A 236 -0.02 10.66 9.77
C PRO A 236 -0.57 11.10 11.13
N VAL A 237 -1.34 10.23 11.79
CA VAL A 237 -1.75 10.49 13.16
C VAL A 237 -0.50 10.47 14.03
N LYS A 238 -0.29 11.55 14.80
CA LYS A 238 0.84 11.70 15.72
C LYS A 238 1.00 10.46 16.60
N ASP A 239 2.24 10.04 16.81
CA ASP A 239 2.62 8.87 17.62
C ASP A 239 2.19 7.49 17.08
N THR A 240 1.71 7.40 15.83
CA THR A 240 1.37 6.12 15.18
C THR A 240 2.42 5.60 14.21
N GLU A 241 3.45 6.39 13.94
CA GLU A 241 4.50 6.05 12.97
C GLU A 241 5.43 4.93 13.48
N VAL A 242 5.69 3.97 12.60
CA VAL A 242 6.52 2.81 12.87
C VAL A 242 7.39 2.53 11.65
N TYR A 243 8.70 2.39 11.86
CA TYR A 243 9.64 1.94 10.84
C TYR A 243 9.94 0.45 11.01
N LEU A 244 9.76 -0.33 9.95
CA LEU A 244 9.92 -1.78 9.97
C LEU A 244 10.88 -2.25 8.88
N GLU A 245 11.67 -3.28 9.19
CA GLU A 245 12.44 -3.99 8.16
C GLU A 245 11.55 -4.98 7.38
N GLY A 246 10.69 -5.69 8.09
CA GLY A 246 9.74 -6.65 7.55
C GLY A 246 8.40 -6.55 8.25
N LEU A 247 7.38 -7.16 7.67
CA LEU A 247 6.03 -7.10 8.21
C LEU A 247 5.83 -8.12 9.34
N PRO A 248 5.09 -7.78 10.41
CA PRO A 248 4.73 -8.72 11.44
C PRO A 248 3.84 -9.84 10.91
N TYR A 249 4.03 -11.08 11.38
CA TYR A 249 3.22 -12.23 10.96
C TYR A 249 1.71 -12.03 11.18
N GLY A 250 1.35 -11.29 12.23
CA GLY A 250 -0.05 -10.99 12.56
C GLY A 250 -0.76 -10.10 11.53
N VAL A 251 -0.03 -9.30 10.74
CA VAL A 251 -0.62 -8.41 9.74
C VAL A 251 -1.30 -9.22 8.64
N GLY A 252 -0.62 -10.24 8.11
CA GLY A 252 -1.18 -11.12 7.08
C GLY A 252 -2.41 -11.87 7.58
N ILE A 253 -2.35 -12.43 8.78
CA ILE A 253 -3.46 -13.19 9.38
C ILE A 253 -4.69 -12.31 9.59
N GLY A 254 -4.51 -11.12 10.18
CA GLY A 254 -5.61 -10.20 10.45
C GLY A 254 -6.27 -9.69 9.17
N TRP A 255 -5.46 -9.33 8.17
CA TRP A 255 -5.96 -8.90 6.87
C TRP A 255 -6.69 -10.02 6.14
N ASP A 256 -6.11 -11.22 6.08
CA ASP A 256 -6.74 -12.37 5.44
C ASP A 256 -8.06 -12.75 6.08
N PHE A 257 -8.14 -12.71 7.41
CA PHE A 257 -9.40 -12.90 8.12
C PHE A 257 -10.44 -11.85 7.68
N PHE A 258 -10.04 -10.60 7.55
CA PHE A 258 -10.93 -9.54 7.09
C PHE A 258 -11.45 -9.80 5.67
N VAL A 259 -10.54 -9.95 4.70
CA VAL A 259 -10.94 -10.05 3.28
C VAL A 259 -11.52 -11.41 2.91
N LYS A 260 -11.10 -12.51 3.55
CA LYS A 260 -11.63 -13.85 3.23
C LYS A 260 -12.88 -14.18 4.02
N ILE A 261 -12.98 -13.76 5.29
CA ILE A 261 -14.05 -14.21 6.20
C ILE A 261 -15.07 -13.11 6.47
N LEU A 262 -14.63 -11.90 6.79
CA LEU A 262 -15.54 -10.86 7.27
C LEU A 262 -16.25 -10.09 6.16
N GLY A 263 -15.57 -9.87 5.03
CA GLY A 263 -16.11 -9.01 3.97
C GLY A 263 -15.57 -9.29 2.57
N PRO A 264 -15.53 -10.53 2.06
CA PRO A 264 -15.04 -10.79 0.70
C PRO A 264 -15.78 -10.00 -0.38
N LYS A 265 -17.11 -9.90 -0.31
CA LYS A 265 -17.88 -9.12 -1.29
C LYS A 265 -17.75 -7.62 -1.07
N GLU A 266 -17.55 -7.17 0.17
CA GLU A 266 -17.23 -5.77 0.44
C GLU A 266 -15.88 -5.38 -0.17
N ALA A 267 -14.85 -6.23 -0.03
CA ALA A 267 -13.57 -6.04 -0.69
C ALA A 267 -13.74 -6.01 -2.23
N GLN A 268 -14.58 -6.89 -2.80
CA GLN A 268 -14.90 -6.84 -4.23
C GLN A 268 -15.56 -5.50 -4.63
N LYS A 269 -16.55 -5.01 -3.88
CA LYS A 269 -17.20 -3.71 -4.16
C LYS A 269 -16.21 -2.55 -4.11
N VAL A 270 -15.29 -2.56 -3.15
CA VAL A 270 -14.19 -1.59 -3.05
C VAL A 270 -13.32 -1.67 -4.31
N ASN A 271 -12.90 -2.87 -4.72
CA ASN A 271 -12.09 -3.06 -5.93
C ASN A 271 -12.79 -2.58 -7.21
N GLU A 272 -14.08 -2.85 -7.34
CA GLU A 272 -14.90 -2.35 -8.46
C GLU A 272 -15.03 -0.83 -8.44
N SER A 273 -15.10 -0.21 -7.25
CA SER A 273 -15.08 1.24 -7.09
C SER A 273 -13.74 1.86 -7.51
N LEU A 274 -12.62 1.28 -7.04
CA LEU A 274 -11.28 1.71 -7.42
C LEU A 274 -11.08 1.64 -8.93
N GLU A 275 -11.52 0.57 -9.58
CA GLU A 275 -11.40 0.44 -11.04
C GLU A 275 -12.28 1.45 -11.80
N ARG A 276 -13.47 1.80 -11.28
CA ARG A 276 -14.30 2.87 -11.87
C ARG A 276 -13.62 4.24 -11.77
N GLU A 277 -13.07 4.58 -10.60
CA GLU A 277 -12.34 5.84 -10.43
C GLU A 277 -11.09 5.88 -11.28
N ARG A 278 -10.33 4.78 -11.38
CA ARG A 278 -9.15 4.69 -12.26
C ARG A 278 -9.50 5.00 -13.73
N ARG A 279 -10.60 4.44 -14.26
CA ARG A 279 -11.08 4.75 -15.63
C ARG A 279 -11.46 6.21 -15.81
N ARG A 280 -11.92 6.88 -14.74
CA ARG A 280 -12.19 8.32 -14.78
C ARG A 280 -10.88 9.11 -14.82
N GLY A 281 -9.90 8.72 -14.01
CA GLY A 281 -8.56 9.30 -14.04
C GLY A 281 -7.87 9.15 -15.39
N GLU A 282 -7.98 7.98 -16.01
CA GLU A 282 -7.46 7.71 -17.36
C GLU A 282 -8.01 8.69 -18.40
N LYS A 283 -9.32 8.99 -18.35
CA LYS A 283 -9.93 9.99 -19.24
C LYS A 283 -9.35 11.39 -19.00
N ILE A 284 -9.20 11.79 -17.73
CA ILE A 284 -8.63 13.08 -17.36
C ILE A 284 -7.20 13.20 -17.93
N LEU A 285 -6.37 12.18 -17.72
CA LEU A 285 -4.99 12.18 -18.20
C LEU A 285 -4.88 12.12 -19.72
N LYS A 286 -5.80 11.41 -20.39
CA LYS A 286 -5.86 11.37 -21.86
C LYS A 286 -6.24 12.72 -22.47
N GLU A 287 -7.11 13.48 -21.82
CA GLU A 287 -7.55 14.80 -22.29
C GLU A 287 -6.51 15.90 -22.02
N MET A 288 -5.86 15.87 -20.84
CA MET A 288 -4.96 16.95 -20.41
C MET A 288 -3.48 16.67 -20.72
N GLY A 289 -3.08 15.40 -20.76
CA GLY A 289 -1.69 14.94 -20.69
C GLY A 289 -1.15 14.92 -19.26
N GLU A 290 -0.38 13.89 -18.91
CA GLU A 290 0.16 13.69 -17.54
C GLU A 290 0.95 14.91 -17.04
N GLU A 291 1.89 15.43 -17.84
CA GLU A 291 2.76 16.54 -17.44
C GLU A 291 1.97 17.83 -17.18
N ASN A 292 0.99 18.13 -18.04
CA ASN A 292 0.15 19.32 -17.90
C ASN A 292 -0.78 19.20 -16.70
N TYR A 293 -1.36 18.01 -16.47
CA TYR A 293 -2.16 17.72 -15.30
C TYR A 293 -1.35 17.94 -14.03
N ASP A 294 -0.18 17.29 -13.91
CA ASP A 294 0.64 17.35 -12.70
C ASP A 294 1.12 18.78 -12.41
N ARG A 295 1.58 19.51 -13.44
CA ARG A 295 1.99 20.92 -13.30
C ARG A 295 0.83 21.78 -12.77
N MET A 296 -0.34 21.70 -13.39
CA MET A 296 -1.50 22.50 -13.00
C MET A 296 -1.97 22.18 -11.57
N ILE A 297 -2.00 20.91 -11.19
CA ILE A 297 -2.46 20.52 -9.86
C ILE A 297 -1.43 20.93 -8.81
N ARG A 298 -0.12 20.74 -9.03
CA ARG A 298 0.91 21.18 -8.08
C ARG A 298 0.90 22.70 -7.82
N GLU A 299 0.56 23.52 -8.82
CA GLU A 299 0.42 24.97 -8.64
C GLU A 299 -0.80 25.36 -7.77
N LYS A 300 -1.90 24.59 -7.88
CA LYS A 300 -3.18 24.93 -7.25
C LYS A 300 -3.42 24.20 -5.93
N TYR A 301 -2.82 23.03 -5.76
CA TYR A 301 -3.13 22.12 -4.69
C TYR A 301 -2.52 22.60 -3.37
N LYS A 302 -3.40 22.81 -2.39
CA LYS A 302 -3.02 22.98 -0.99
C LYS A 302 -3.69 21.85 -0.24
N ALA A 303 -2.93 20.95 0.37
CA ALA A 303 -3.54 19.91 1.18
C ALA A 303 -4.36 20.58 2.28
N LYS A 304 -5.64 20.28 2.29
CA LYS A 304 -6.54 20.69 3.37
C LYS A 304 -6.74 19.49 4.27
N ILE A 305 -6.46 19.65 5.56
CA ILE A 305 -6.85 18.64 6.55
C ILE A 305 -8.38 18.48 6.45
N PRO A 306 -8.89 17.27 6.22
CA PRO A 306 -10.32 17.05 6.09
C PRO A 306 -11.01 17.34 7.42
N LYS A 307 -11.89 18.34 7.48
CA LYS A 307 -12.75 18.59 8.66
C LYS A 307 -13.59 17.37 9.04
N ILE A 308 -14.01 16.59 8.04
CA ILE A 308 -14.85 15.39 8.19
C ILE A 308 -14.17 14.33 9.07
N THR A 309 -12.84 14.16 8.95
CA THR A 309 -12.08 13.17 9.73
C THR A 309 -11.93 13.58 11.20
N LEU A 310 -12.01 14.87 11.50
CA LEU A 310 -11.97 15.41 12.87
C LEU A 310 -13.36 15.36 13.54
N GLU A 311 -14.43 15.65 12.79
CA GLU A 311 -15.80 15.68 13.32
C GLU A 311 -16.43 14.29 13.46
N LYS A 312 -16.11 13.32 12.58
CA LYS A 312 -16.70 11.97 12.61
C LYS A 312 -15.90 10.94 13.41
N CYS A 313 -14.69 11.29 13.86
CA CYS A 313 -13.83 10.39 14.61
C CYS A 313 -13.38 11.05 15.93
N PRO A 314 -14.28 11.21 16.92
CA PRO A 314 -13.99 11.96 18.16
C PRO A 314 -12.84 11.38 19.01
N ASN A 315 -12.38 10.17 18.69
CA ASN A 315 -11.24 9.52 19.33
C ASN A 315 -9.88 9.86 18.67
N ILE A 316 -9.86 10.54 17.52
CA ILE A 316 -8.63 11.04 16.89
C ILE A 316 -8.32 12.42 17.50
N VAL A 317 -7.71 12.40 18.68
CA VAL A 317 -7.31 13.62 19.37
C VAL A 317 -5.96 14.09 18.84
N PHE A 318 -5.96 15.14 18.02
CA PHE A 318 -4.74 15.90 17.73
C PHE A 318 -4.55 16.91 18.87
N LYS A 319 -3.59 16.66 19.76
CA LYS A 319 -3.05 17.68 20.69
C LYS A 319 -1.68 18.16 20.26
#